data_AF-A0AAC9RNT1-F1
#
_entry.id   AF-A0AAC9RNT1-F1
#
_cell.length_a   1.000
_cell.length_b   1.000
_cell.length_c   1.000
_cell.angle_alpha   90.00
_cell.angle_beta   90.00
_cell.angle_gamma   90.00
#
_symmetry.space_group_name_H-M   'P 1'
#
loop_
_entity.id
_entity.type
_entity.pdbx_description
1 polymer ?
#
loop_
_entity_poly.entity_id
_entity_poly.type
_entity_poly.pdbx_seq_one_letter_code
_entity_poly.pdbx_strand_id
1 'polypeptide(L)'
;MKKLTFTLFALLLILSGCGGKDAKKEASNTPEQSKNETTTSEKTTDKKSEDQDKATTTDESQKTDTDTSNTNTPPSTAHDTQQQAQNDNQTPATNKQKSQTALSDVSLEKKVALALFGNNIEHYTVTQSEVVKGVYTYQGPGRTSEQRVTQLTLQPISAIPNSPEGMKFYTLSPAKGNFVTIIGVNDDKVFVGGTQGALVDYQKLLTTGKEMRIQNLYEAHHNDPALQTVANKIKFTQS
;
A
#
# COMPACT_ATOMS: atom_id res chain seq x y z
N MET A 1 12.86 46.67 5.19
CA MET A 1 14.02 46.22 5.99
C MET A 1 13.64 46.24 7.46
N LYS A 2 13.39 45.08 8.07
CA LYS A 2 13.15 44.94 9.52
C LYS A 2 13.98 43.75 9.98
N LYS A 3 15.04 44.07 10.74
CA LYS A 3 15.90 43.10 11.44
C LYS A 3 15.24 42.85 12.80
N LEU A 4 15.09 41.59 13.20
CA LEU A 4 14.88 41.25 14.61
C LEU A 4 15.57 39.91 14.93
N THR A 5 16.78 40.09 15.45
CA THR A 5 17.55 39.29 16.42
C THR A 5 17.01 37.92 16.84
N PHE A 6 17.81 36.89 16.53
CA PHE A 6 17.82 35.58 17.18
C PHE A 6 18.46 35.69 18.57
N THR A 7 17.74 35.29 19.61
CA THR A 7 18.28 35.15 20.97
C THR A 7 18.51 33.67 21.26
N LEU A 8 19.79 33.33 21.45
CA LEU A 8 20.29 32.00 21.80
C LEU A 8 20.06 31.76 23.30
N PHE A 9 19.19 30.83 23.68
CA PHE A 9 19.07 30.38 25.08
C PHE A 9 19.84 29.07 25.25
N ALA A 10 20.97 29.15 25.95
CA ALA A 10 21.75 28.01 26.38
C ALA A 10 21.35 27.58 27.80
N LEU A 11 21.19 26.26 27.94
CA LEU A 11 21.36 25.38 29.12
C LEU A 11 20.83 25.80 30.51
N LEU A 12 20.07 24.87 31.10
CA LEU A 12 20.40 24.33 32.43
C LEU A 12 19.71 22.96 32.66
N LEU A 13 20.49 21.89 32.61
CA LEU A 13 20.12 20.57 33.14
C LEU A 13 20.38 20.58 34.64
N ILE A 14 19.33 20.44 35.45
CA ILE A 14 19.47 20.17 36.89
C ILE A 14 19.33 18.67 37.09
N LEU A 15 20.44 18.02 37.43
CA LEU A 15 20.47 16.68 38.02
C LEU A 15 20.06 16.80 39.50
N SER A 16 18.95 16.16 39.86
CA SER A 16 18.63 15.86 41.26
C SER A 16 18.64 14.35 41.44
N GLY A 17 19.72 13.85 42.04
CA GLY A 17 19.80 12.52 42.61
C GLY A 17 19.76 12.58 44.14
N CYS A 18 18.92 11.74 44.76
CA CYS A 18 19.03 11.11 46.09
C CYS A 18 17.69 10.35 46.28
N GLY A 19 17.57 9.07 46.66
CA GLY A 19 18.45 8.21 47.43
C GLY A 19 17.94 8.08 48.87
N GLY A 20 17.13 7.04 49.16
CA GLY A 20 17.12 6.34 50.47
C GLY A 20 15.99 6.58 51.49
N LYS A 21 15.11 5.57 51.60
CA LYS A 21 14.67 4.80 52.81
C LYS A 21 14.02 5.48 54.05
N ASP A 22 12.76 5.05 54.25
CA ASP A 22 12.14 4.39 55.44
C ASP A 22 11.78 5.12 56.75
N ALA A 23 10.60 4.67 57.24
CA ALA A 23 9.98 4.75 58.59
C ALA A 23 9.15 6.02 58.91
N LYS A 24 7.94 5.97 59.50
CA LYS A 24 7.29 4.95 60.34
C LYS A 24 5.77 5.25 60.51
N LYS A 25 4.98 4.15 60.57
CA LYS A 25 3.74 3.79 61.31
C LYS A 25 3.08 4.83 62.25
N GLU A 26 1.75 4.88 62.47
CA GLU A 26 0.81 3.84 62.98
C GLU A 26 -0.66 4.06 62.50
N ALA A 27 -1.44 3.04 62.07
CA ALA A 27 -2.37 2.13 62.81
C ALA A 27 -3.67 2.84 63.33
N SER A 28 -4.90 2.31 63.30
CA SER A 28 -5.54 1.01 62.98
C SER A 28 -7.02 1.29 62.60
N ASN A 29 -7.83 0.45 61.95
CA ASN A 29 -8.32 -0.89 62.31
C ASN A 29 -9.02 -1.56 61.09
N THR A 30 -8.75 -2.84 60.89
CA THR A 30 -9.57 -3.86 60.18
C THR A 30 -10.56 -4.50 61.21
N PRO A 31 -11.56 -5.35 60.85
CA PRO A 31 -11.33 -6.74 60.38
C PRO A 31 -12.31 -7.22 59.26
N GLU A 32 -11.80 -7.96 58.24
CA GLU A 32 -11.97 -9.42 58.01
C GLU A 32 -13.19 -9.77 57.14
N GLN A 33 -13.28 -10.80 56.29
CA GLN A 33 -12.45 -11.93 55.80
C GLN A 33 -13.24 -12.52 54.59
N SER A 34 -12.72 -13.24 53.59
CA SER A 34 -12.18 -14.62 53.60
C SER A 34 -11.98 -15.03 52.11
N LYS A 35 -10.79 -15.46 51.61
CA LYS A 35 -10.22 -16.85 51.51
C LYS A 35 -10.93 -17.75 50.46
N ASN A 36 -10.29 -18.44 49.50
CA ASN A 36 -9.15 -19.39 49.48
C ASN A 36 -8.39 -19.31 48.11
N GLU A 37 -7.05 -19.40 47.98
CA GLU A 37 -6.10 -20.57 48.01
C GLU A 37 -6.34 -21.63 46.91
N THR A 38 -5.38 -22.35 46.28
CA THR A 38 -3.91 -22.41 46.04
C THR A 38 -3.74 -23.65 45.11
N THR A 39 -2.80 -23.77 44.15
CA THR A 39 -1.53 -24.58 44.21
C THR A 39 -1.08 -24.85 42.75
N THR A 40 0.04 -24.30 42.25
CA THR A 40 1.42 -24.86 42.13
C THR A 40 1.58 -26.16 41.32
N SER A 41 2.41 -26.12 40.28
CA SER A 41 3.48 -27.11 40.00
C SER A 41 4.53 -26.55 39.03
N GLU A 42 5.78 -26.62 39.47
CA GLU A 42 7.03 -26.32 38.76
C GLU A 42 7.37 -27.40 37.70
N LYS A 43 8.31 -27.10 36.78
CA LYS A 43 9.67 -27.72 36.74
C LYS A 43 10.30 -27.75 35.31
N THR A 44 11.38 -26.94 35.16
CA THR A 44 12.73 -27.15 34.53
C THR A 44 12.87 -27.87 33.15
N THR A 45 13.87 -27.73 32.26
CA THR A 45 15.24 -27.16 32.23
C THR A 45 15.72 -27.11 30.76
N ASP A 46 16.59 -26.14 30.42
CA ASP A 46 17.73 -26.11 29.47
C ASP A 46 17.83 -26.99 28.20
N LYS A 47 18.14 -26.35 27.04
CA LYS A 47 19.45 -26.54 26.37
C LYS A 47 19.79 -25.49 25.30
N LYS A 48 20.97 -24.91 25.49
CA LYS A 48 21.83 -24.16 24.56
C LYS A 48 22.43 -25.10 23.49
N SER A 49 22.58 -24.60 22.26
CA SER A 49 23.75 -24.90 21.41
C SER A 49 23.92 -23.81 20.35
N GLU A 50 24.99 -23.04 20.50
CA GLU A 50 25.74 -22.43 19.40
C GLU A 50 26.48 -23.57 18.68
N ASP A 51 26.59 -23.50 17.36
CA ASP A 51 27.89 -23.74 16.72
C ASP A 51 28.02 -22.99 15.40
N GLN A 52 29.26 -22.60 15.15
CA GLN A 52 29.76 -21.65 14.18
C GLN A 52 30.76 -22.38 13.27
N ASP A 53 30.65 -22.24 11.95
CA ASP A 53 31.72 -22.50 10.97
C ASP A 53 31.33 -21.71 9.71
N LYS A 54 31.98 -20.61 9.31
CA LYS A 54 33.36 -20.32 8.88
C LYS A 54 33.79 -20.99 7.56
N ALA A 55 33.70 -20.16 6.50
CA ALA A 55 34.59 -19.98 5.34
C ALA A 55 35.06 -21.19 4.51
N THR A 56 34.97 -21.10 3.17
CA THR A 56 36.09 -20.62 2.31
C THR A 56 35.64 -20.55 0.83
N THR A 57 36.16 -19.51 0.16
CA THR A 57 36.24 -19.17 -1.27
C THR A 57 36.69 -20.31 -2.19
N THR A 58 36.36 -20.24 -3.49
CA THR A 58 37.32 -20.01 -4.62
C THR A 58 36.58 -19.99 -5.97
N ASP A 59 37.13 -19.16 -6.84
CA ASP A 59 36.75 -18.74 -8.18
C ASP A 59 36.68 -19.80 -9.30
N GLU A 60 36.16 -19.31 -10.44
CA GLU A 60 36.65 -19.46 -11.82
C GLU A 60 35.76 -20.16 -12.88
N SER A 61 35.19 -19.29 -13.73
CA SER A 61 35.38 -19.20 -15.19
C SER A 61 35.19 -20.40 -16.11
N GLN A 62 34.25 -20.25 -17.05
CA GLN A 62 34.43 -20.23 -18.53
C GLN A 62 33.03 -20.31 -19.19
N LYS A 63 32.55 -19.29 -19.91
CA LYS A 63 32.88 -18.87 -21.29
C LYS A 63 32.74 -20.00 -22.32
N THR A 64 31.67 -19.92 -23.12
CA THR A 64 31.72 -20.22 -24.56
C THR A 64 30.72 -19.32 -25.29
N ASP A 65 31.30 -18.48 -26.14
CA ASP A 65 30.66 -17.77 -27.24
C ASP A 65 30.16 -18.76 -28.31
N THR A 66 29.25 -18.31 -29.16
CA THR A 66 29.36 -18.23 -30.64
C THR A 66 27.94 -18.29 -31.22
N ASP A 67 27.30 -17.16 -31.52
CA ASP A 67 27.34 -16.42 -32.80
C ASP A 67 26.41 -17.01 -33.87
N THR A 68 25.46 -16.22 -34.36
CA THR A 68 25.34 -15.82 -35.78
C THR A 68 23.92 -15.31 -36.08
N SER A 69 23.87 -14.01 -36.34
CA SER A 69 22.77 -13.31 -37.02
C SER A 69 22.70 -13.72 -38.49
N ASN A 70 21.51 -13.75 -39.11
CA ASN A 70 21.39 -13.35 -40.51
C ASN A 70 19.96 -12.93 -40.88
N THR A 71 19.82 -11.63 -41.10
CA THR A 71 18.82 -10.94 -41.91
C THR A 71 19.07 -11.24 -43.38
N ASN A 72 18.02 -11.34 -44.21
CA ASN A 72 17.95 -10.75 -45.57
C ASN A 72 16.62 -11.10 -46.29
N THR A 73 15.85 -10.07 -46.62
CA THR A 73 14.95 -9.94 -47.81
C THR A 73 15.76 -9.16 -48.89
N PRO A 74 15.34 -8.89 -50.16
CA PRO A 74 14.20 -9.27 -51.04
C PRO A 74 14.73 -9.71 -52.47
N PRO A 75 14.03 -9.63 -53.66
CA PRO A 75 12.70 -9.14 -54.03
C PRO A 75 11.86 -10.00 -55.05
N SER A 76 10.73 -9.40 -55.42
CA SER A 76 9.56 -9.83 -56.21
C SER A 76 9.77 -10.08 -57.72
N THR A 77 8.99 -10.99 -58.32
CA THR A 77 8.50 -10.96 -59.72
C THR A 77 7.21 -11.77 -59.89
N ALA A 78 6.35 -11.34 -60.82
CA ALA A 78 4.92 -11.61 -60.94
C ALA A 78 4.50 -12.61 -62.08
N HIS A 79 3.21 -13.00 -62.03
CA HIS A 79 2.34 -13.67 -63.05
C HIS A 79 2.64 -15.16 -63.40
N ASP A 80 1.70 -16.10 -63.61
CA ASP A 80 0.26 -16.04 -63.95
C ASP A 80 -0.49 -17.40 -63.73
N THR A 81 -1.81 -17.31 -63.49
CA THR A 81 -2.94 -18.18 -63.96
C THR A 81 -3.25 -19.60 -63.40
N GLN A 82 -4.40 -19.66 -62.69
CA GLN A 82 -5.50 -20.65 -62.59
C GLN A 82 -5.26 -22.14 -62.24
N GLN A 83 -5.93 -22.62 -61.18
CA GLN A 83 -7.10 -23.52 -61.27
C GLN A 83 -7.77 -23.80 -59.91
N GLN A 84 -9.07 -24.10 -59.96
CA GLN A 84 -10.04 -24.25 -58.87
C GLN A 84 -9.73 -25.38 -57.87
N ALA A 85 -10.07 -25.15 -56.60
CA ALA A 85 -10.77 -26.14 -55.79
C ALA A 85 -11.58 -25.44 -54.69
N GLN A 86 -12.87 -25.79 -54.61
CA GLN A 86 -13.79 -25.41 -53.54
C GLN A 86 -13.39 -26.05 -52.22
N ASN A 87 -13.55 -25.30 -51.14
CA ASN A 87 -14.21 -25.68 -49.87
C ASN A 87 -13.58 -24.85 -48.76
N ASP A 88 -14.33 -23.93 -48.15
CA ASP A 88 -14.11 -23.65 -46.73
C ASP A 88 -15.32 -22.97 -46.09
N ASN A 89 -15.70 -23.55 -44.97
CA ASN A 89 -16.72 -23.09 -44.03
C ASN A 89 -16.49 -21.61 -43.68
N GLN A 90 -17.47 -20.77 -44.03
CA GLN A 90 -17.63 -19.46 -43.40
C GLN A 90 -18.01 -19.66 -41.93
N THR A 91 -16.99 -19.77 -41.09
CA THR A 91 -17.11 -19.45 -39.68
C THR A 91 -17.16 -17.92 -39.60
N PRO A 92 -18.25 -17.29 -39.12
CA PRO A 92 -18.22 -15.86 -38.86
C PRO A 92 -17.23 -15.66 -37.72
N ALA A 93 -16.02 -15.19 -38.05
CA ALA A 93 -15.10 -14.63 -37.09
C ALA A 93 -15.82 -13.47 -36.42
N THR A 94 -16.43 -13.76 -35.28
CA THR A 94 -16.97 -12.75 -34.40
C THR A 94 -15.76 -12.04 -33.82
N ASN A 95 -15.28 -11.02 -34.52
CA ASN A 95 -14.43 -10.01 -33.92
C ASN A 95 -15.26 -9.40 -32.79
N LYS A 96 -15.14 -9.99 -31.60
CA LYS A 96 -15.50 -9.32 -30.35
C LYS A 96 -14.53 -8.16 -30.23
N GLN A 97 -14.83 -7.07 -30.93
CA GLN A 97 -14.29 -5.77 -30.64
C GLN A 97 -14.66 -5.53 -29.18
N LYS A 98 -13.70 -5.73 -28.29
CA LYS A 98 -13.82 -5.44 -26.87
C LYS A 98 -14.24 -3.98 -26.83
N SER A 99 -15.51 -3.72 -26.57
CA SER A 99 -16.02 -2.37 -26.39
C SER A 99 -15.22 -1.82 -25.22
N GLN A 100 -14.24 -0.97 -25.53
CA GLN A 100 -13.37 -0.41 -24.53
C GLN A 100 -14.22 0.61 -23.78
N THR A 101 -14.71 0.22 -22.60
CA THR A 101 -15.46 1.12 -21.73
C THR A 101 -14.63 2.37 -21.56
N ALA A 102 -15.20 3.53 -21.91
CA ALA A 102 -14.53 4.79 -21.64
C ALA A 102 -14.45 4.93 -20.11
N LEU A 103 -13.25 5.16 -19.57
CA LEU A 103 -13.06 5.32 -18.13
C LEU A 103 -13.86 6.49 -17.55
N SER A 104 -14.33 7.41 -18.40
CA SER A 104 -15.32 8.43 -18.05
C SER A 104 -16.62 7.87 -17.47
N ASP A 105 -17.03 6.67 -17.91
CA ASP A 105 -18.29 6.03 -17.50
C ASP A 105 -18.14 5.23 -16.19
N VAL A 106 -16.91 5.05 -15.71
CA VAL A 106 -16.63 4.39 -14.45
C VAL A 106 -16.85 5.38 -13.30
N SER A 107 -17.73 5.03 -12.37
CA SER A 107 -18.03 5.88 -11.21
C SER A 107 -16.79 6.17 -10.37
N LEU A 108 -16.80 7.30 -9.67
CA LEU A 108 -15.66 7.71 -8.83
C LEU A 108 -15.37 6.68 -7.72
N GLU A 109 -16.39 6.08 -7.10
CA GLU A 109 -16.25 5.01 -6.12
C GLU A 109 -15.49 3.83 -6.72
N LYS A 110 -15.83 3.42 -7.95
CA LYS A 110 -15.14 2.33 -8.63
C LYS A 110 -13.69 2.70 -8.96
N LYS A 111 -13.43 3.94 -9.40
CA LYS A 111 -12.06 4.41 -9.65
C LYS A 111 -11.19 4.37 -8.39
N VAL A 112 -11.73 4.83 -7.26
CA VAL A 112 -11.05 4.74 -5.96
C VAL A 112 -10.89 3.28 -5.53
N ALA A 113 -11.92 2.45 -5.69
CA ALA A 113 -11.85 1.03 -5.34
C ALA A 113 -10.73 0.34 -6.12
N LEU A 114 -10.59 0.59 -7.44
CA LEU A 114 -9.50 0.08 -8.26
C LEU A 114 -8.12 0.46 -7.70
N ALA A 115 -7.96 1.65 -7.13
CA ALA A 115 -6.69 2.04 -6.50
C ALA A 115 -6.28 1.09 -5.35
N LEU A 116 -7.25 0.47 -4.67
CA LEU A 116 -7.01 -0.50 -3.59
C LEU A 116 -6.73 -1.92 -4.09
N PHE A 117 -6.91 -2.17 -5.40
CA PHE A 117 -6.44 -3.38 -6.09
C PHE A 117 -4.99 -3.27 -6.56
N GLY A 118 -4.37 -2.10 -6.40
CA GLY A 118 -2.98 -1.88 -6.79
C GLY A 118 -2.01 -2.85 -6.12
N ASN A 119 -0.98 -3.27 -6.85
CA ASN A 119 0.11 -4.06 -6.28
C ASN A 119 1.02 -3.16 -5.43
N ASN A 120 1.56 -3.68 -4.32
CA ASN A 120 2.56 -3.01 -3.48
C ASN A 120 2.06 -1.67 -2.91
N ILE A 121 0.79 -1.62 -2.49
CA ILE A 121 0.14 -0.44 -1.89
C ILE A 121 -0.15 -0.64 -0.40
N GLU A 122 0.09 -1.83 0.14
CA GLU A 122 -0.20 -2.24 1.51
C GLU A 122 0.59 -1.47 2.58
N HIS A 123 1.62 -0.72 2.19
CA HIS A 123 2.35 0.19 3.09
C HIS A 123 1.71 1.59 3.16
N TYR A 124 0.82 1.94 2.23
CA TYR A 124 0.22 3.27 2.10
C TYR A 124 -1.27 3.32 2.47
N THR A 125 -1.97 2.19 2.35
CA THR A 125 -3.42 2.12 2.55
C THR A 125 -3.88 0.69 2.84
N VAL A 126 -5.10 0.58 3.34
CA VAL A 126 -5.84 -0.69 3.36
C VAL A 126 -6.04 -1.22 1.94
N THR A 127 -5.91 -2.54 1.75
CA THR A 127 -6.05 -3.20 0.44
C THR A 127 -7.49 -3.64 0.19
N GLN A 128 -7.80 -3.96 -1.08
CA GLN A 128 -9.11 -4.53 -1.42
C GLN A 128 -9.46 -5.78 -0.59
N SER A 129 -8.48 -6.67 -0.38
CA SER A 129 -8.70 -7.93 0.34
C SER A 129 -8.98 -7.70 1.82
N GLU A 130 -8.31 -6.73 2.45
CA GLU A 130 -8.57 -6.31 3.83
C GLU A 130 -9.96 -5.69 3.97
N VAL A 131 -10.37 -4.87 3.00
CA VAL A 131 -11.69 -4.22 2.98
C VAL A 131 -12.83 -5.24 2.81
N VAL A 132 -12.63 -6.25 1.94
CA VAL A 132 -13.57 -7.37 1.76
C VAL A 132 -13.65 -8.22 3.03
N LYS A 133 -12.50 -8.56 3.63
CA LYS A 133 -12.42 -9.33 4.89
C LYS A 133 -13.01 -8.56 6.08
N GLY A 134 -13.03 -7.23 6.01
CA GLY A 134 -13.54 -6.35 7.05
C GLY A 134 -12.57 -6.11 8.21
N VAL A 135 -11.30 -6.51 8.06
CA VAL A 135 -10.23 -6.34 9.05
C VAL A 135 -8.91 -6.07 8.34
N TYR A 136 -8.09 -5.20 8.93
CA TYR A 136 -6.75 -4.88 8.45
C TYR A 136 -5.78 -4.78 9.63
N THR A 137 -4.49 -4.91 9.35
CA THR A 137 -3.44 -4.71 10.36
C THR A 137 -2.97 -3.25 10.33
N TYR A 138 -3.23 -2.52 11.41
CA TYR A 138 -2.72 -1.17 11.61
C TYR A 138 -1.23 -1.21 12.01
N GLN A 139 -0.42 -0.31 11.43
CA GLN A 139 1.02 -0.19 11.67
C GLN A 139 1.35 1.15 12.35
N GLY A 140 1.50 1.13 13.68
CA GLY A 140 1.85 2.29 14.49
C GLY A 140 3.30 2.25 14.99
N PRO A 141 3.77 3.32 15.66
CA PRO A 141 5.10 3.37 16.23
C PRO A 141 5.29 2.23 17.25
N GLY A 142 6.17 1.28 16.94
CA GLY A 142 6.52 0.16 17.82
C GLY A 142 5.41 -0.87 18.08
N ARG A 143 4.26 -0.80 17.38
CA ARG A 143 3.16 -1.74 17.59
C ARG A 143 2.32 -1.96 16.34
N THR A 144 1.79 -3.17 16.21
CA THR A 144 0.74 -3.52 15.25
C THR A 144 -0.53 -3.94 15.99
N SER A 145 -1.68 -3.72 15.37
CA SER A 145 -2.95 -4.15 15.93
C SER A 145 -3.95 -4.44 14.82
N GLU A 146 -4.75 -5.48 14.96
CA GLU A 146 -5.89 -5.70 14.06
C GLU A 146 -6.98 -4.66 14.32
N GLN A 147 -7.55 -4.12 13.24
CA GLN A 147 -8.58 -3.10 13.25
C GLN A 147 -9.70 -3.48 12.28
N ARG A 148 -10.95 -3.16 12.63
CA ARG A 148 -12.09 -3.42 11.74
C ARG A 148 -12.19 -2.32 10.68
N VAL A 149 -12.57 -2.71 9.47
CA VAL A 149 -12.90 -1.80 8.37
C VAL A 149 -14.28 -2.15 7.80
N THR A 150 -15.29 -1.43 8.24
CA THR A 150 -16.67 -1.60 7.75
C THR A 150 -16.97 -0.69 6.57
N GLN A 151 -16.38 0.51 6.57
CA GLN A 151 -16.55 1.58 5.59
C GLN A 151 -15.21 2.30 5.36
N LEU A 152 -15.04 2.85 4.16
CA LEU A 152 -13.98 3.78 3.79
C LEU A 152 -14.57 5.18 3.59
N THR A 153 -14.00 6.17 4.27
CA THR A 153 -14.45 7.55 4.17
C THR A 153 -13.39 8.36 3.42
N LEU A 154 -13.79 8.98 2.31
CA LEU A 154 -12.95 9.86 1.52
C LEU A 154 -13.38 11.31 1.73
N GLN A 155 -12.47 12.10 2.31
CA GLN A 155 -12.69 13.53 2.50
C GLN A 155 -11.95 14.30 1.40
N PRO A 156 -12.64 15.16 0.62
CA PRO A 156 -11.98 15.95 -0.42
C PRO A 156 -10.97 16.92 0.18
N ILE A 157 -9.87 17.11 -0.54
CA ILE A 157 -8.86 18.12 -0.22
C ILE A 157 -8.55 18.98 -1.44
N SER A 158 -7.91 20.12 -1.20
CA SER A 158 -7.49 21.01 -2.27
C SER A 158 -6.59 20.30 -3.28
N ALA A 159 -6.64 20.78 -4.52
CA ALA A 159 -5.72 20.34 -5.57
C ALA A 159 -4.27 20.51 -5.11
N ILE A 160 -3.42 19.56 -5.49
CA ILE A 160 -2.02 19.55 -5.12
C ILE A 160 -1.21 20.10 -6.30
N PRO A 161 -0.31 21.08 -6.09
CA PRO A 161 0.50 21.63 -7.16
C PRO A 161 1.27 20.56 -7.94
N ASN A 162 1.42 20.78 -9.25
CA ASN A 162 2.13 19.89 -10.18
C ASN A 162 1.56 18.46 -10.29
N SER A 163 0.31 18.26 -9.89
CA SER A 163 -0.41 17.00 -10.15
C SER A 163 -0.82 16.89 -11.62
N PRO A 164 -1.11 15.66 -12.11
CA PRO A 164 -1.77 15.48 -13.40
C PRO A 164 -3.04 16.31 -13.52
N GLU A 165 -3.34 16.76 -14.74
CA GLU A 165 -4.50 17.58 -15.01
C GLU A 165 -5.80 16.88 -14.59
N GLY A 166 -6.71 17.65 -14.00
CA GLY A 166 -8.01 17.17 -13.54
C GLY A 166 -7.97 16.20 -12.35
N MET A 167 -6.80 15.94 -11.75
CA MET A 167 -6.69 15.04 -10.61
C MET A 167 -7.35 15.62 -9.35
N LYS A 168 -8.33 14.87 -8.84
CA LYS A 168 -9.01 15.16 -7.57
C LYS A 168 -8.33 14.38 -6.46
N PHE A 169 -8.17 15.02 -5.30
CA PHE A 169 -7.48 14.43 -4.15
C PHE A 169 -8.40 14.29 -2.95
N TYR A 170 -8.14 13.23 -2.19
CA TYR A 170 -8.88 12.90 -0.98
C TYR A 170 -7.94 12.36 0.09
N THR A 171 -8.27 12.59 1.36
CA THR A 171 -7.77 11.77 2.45
C THR A 171 -8.67 10.55 2.62
N LEU A 172 -8.09 9.39 2.88
CA LEU A 172 -8.82 8.14 3.11
C LEU A 172 -8.73 7.70 4.57
N SER A 173 -9.88 7.38 5.16
CA SER A 173 -10.01 6.85 6.51
C SER A 173 -10.75 5.49 6.50
N PRO A 174 -10.33 4.51 7.30
CA PRO A 174 -9.23 4.59 8.26
C PRO A 174 -7.85 4.53 7.58
N ALA A 175 -6.86 5.15 8.21
CA ALA A 175 -5.46 5.02 7.79
C ALA A 175 -4.87 3.67 8.22
N LYS A 176 -3.98 3.14 7.40
CA LYS A 176 -3.30 1.86 7.69
C LYS A 176 -2.15 1.99 8.68
N GLY A 177 -1.59 3.19 8.84
CA GLY A 177 -0.52 3.43 9.80
C GLY A 177 -0.55 4.84 10.35
N ASN A 178 0.55 5.22 11.01
CA ASN A 178 0.72 6.55 11.59
C ASN A 178 1.04 7.61 10.54
N PHE A 179 0.15 7.77 9.56
CA PHE A 179 0.20 8.72 8.46
C PHE A 179 -1.22 8.97 7.93
N VAL A 180 -1.40 10.02 7.13
CA VAL A 180 -2.63 10.24 6.37
C VAL A 180 -2.50 9.53 5.02
N THR A 181 -3.48 8.69 4.67
CA THR A 181 -3.57 8.12 3.33
C THR A 181 -4.17 9.14 2.37
N ILE A 182 -3.50 9.36 1.24
CA ILE A 182 -3.92 10.24 0.15
C ILE A 182 -4.30 9.38 -1.07
N ILE A 183 -5.47 9.66 -1.64
CA ILE A 183 -5.93 9.08 -2.89
C ILE A 183 -6.09 10.22 -3.91
N GLY A 184 -5.39 10.11 -5.04
CA GLY A 184 -5.57 10.97 -6.22
C GLY A 184 -6.26 10.20 -7.34
N VAL A 185 -7.24 10.80 -8.02
CA VAL A 185 -7.96 10.15 -9.13
C VAL A 185 -8.26 11.14 -10.26
N ASN A 186 -7.93 10.76 -11.50
CA ASN A 186 -8.53 11.31 -12.71
C ASN A 186 -8.88 10.16 -13.69
N ASP A 187 -9.06 10.48 -14.97
CA ASP A 187 -9.47 9.50 -15.98
C ASP A 187 -8.33 8.68 -16.58
N ASP A 188 -7.05 8.98 -16.29
CA ASP A 188 -5.89 8.18 -16.75
C ASP A 188 -5.18 7.48 -15.59
N LYS A 189 -5.14 8.11 -14.41
CA LYS A 189 -4.28 7.72 -13.30
C LYS A 189 -4.99 7.75 -11.96
N VAL A 190 -4.52 6.86 -11.10
CA VAL A 190 -4.78 6.90 -9.66
C VAL A 190 -3.46 7.00 -8.92
N PHE A 191 -3.47 7.72 -7.81
CA PHE A 191 -2.36 7.82 -6.87
C PHE A 191 -2.80 7.30 -5.51
N VAL A 192 -1.92 6.56 -4.84
CA VAL A 192 -2.11 6.11 -3.45
C VAL A 192 -0.80 6.37 -2.70
N GLY A 193 -0.87 7.08 -1.58
CA GLY A 193 0.32 7.35 -0.77
C GLY A 193 0.01 7.63 0.70
N GLY A 194 1.04 7.63 1.52
CA GLY A 194 0.97 8.03 2.93
C GLY A 194 1.81 9.29 3.16
N THR A 195 1.34 10.23 3.98
CA THR A 195 2.13 11.38 4.41
C THR A 195 1.97 11.70 5.89
N GLN A 196 3.03 12.21 6.50
CA GLN A 196 3.00 12.87 7.82
C GLN A 196 3.27 14.38 7.71
N GLY A 197 3.63 14.86 6.52
CA GLY A 197 4.00 16.26 6.25
C GLY A 197 2.96 16.99 5.40
N ALA A 198 3.20 18.29 5.21
CA ALA A 198 2.34 19.14 4.42
C ALA A 198 2.27 18.71 2.94
N LEU A 199 1.08 18.79 2.36
CA LEU A 199 0.76 18.47 0.97
C LEU A 199 1.10 19.63 0.04
N VAL A 200 2.39 19.89 -0.15
CA VAL A 200 2.86 21.09 -0.89
C VAL A 200 3.08 20.86 -2.38
N ASP A 201 3.29 19.61 -2.82
CA ASP A 201 3.68 19.31 -4.19
C ASP A 201 3.48 17.81 -4.53
N TYR A 202 3.03 17.52 -5.75
CA TYR A 202 2.75 16.16 -6.20
C TYR A 202 4.03 15.32 -6.39
N GLN A 203 5.13 15.92 -6.85
CA GLN A 203 6.40 15.21 -7.02
C GLN A 203 6.96 14.71 -5.68
N LYS A 204 6.72 15.46 -4.60
CA LYS A 204 7.03 15.01 -3.23
C LYS A 204 6.15 13.85 -2.79
N LEU A 205 4.86 13.86 -3.14
CA LEU A 205 3.96 12.74 -2.82
C LEU A 205 4.37 11.43 -3.50
N LEU A 206 4.93 11.50 -4.71
CA LEU A 206 5.47 10.33 -5.39
C LEU A 206 6.63 9.66 -4.63
N THR A 207 7.27 10.33 -3.68
CA THR A 207 8.32 9.73 -2.83
C THR A 207 7.76 8.86 -1.70
N THR A 208 6.48 9.01 -1.36
CA THR A 208 5.80 8.28 -0.29
C THR A 208 4.49 7.65 -0.77
N GLY A 209 4.41 7.38 -2.06
CA GLY A 209 3.23 6.81 -2.69
C GLY A 209 3.53 6.24 -4.07
N LYS A 210 2.46 5.87 -4.76
CA LYS A 210 2.51 5.18 -6.04
C LYS A 210 1.43 5.72 -6.96
N GLU A 211 1.86 6.13 -8.15
CA GLU A 211 0.97 6.41 -9.27
C GLU A 211 0.78 5.14 -10.11
N MET A 212 -0.46 4.90 -10.56
CA MET A 212 -0.84 3.73 -11.33
C MET A 212 -1.80 4.15 -12.45
N ARG A 213 -1.70 3.47 -13.59
CA ARG A 213 -2.64 3.68 -14.71
C ARG A 213 -3.97 3.02 -14.41
N ILE A 214 -5.05 3.79 -14.45
CA ILE A 214 -6.37 3.29 -14.09
C ILE A 214 -6.90 2.28 -15.11
N GLN A 215 -6.55 2.45 -16.39
CA GLN A 215 -6.92 1.50 -17.46
C GLN A 215 -6.40 0.09 -17.15
N ASN A 216 -5.15 -0.04 -16.72
CA ASN A 216 -4.54 -1.34 -16.41
C ASN A 216 -5.27 -2.01 -15.24
N LEU A 217 -5.60 -1.24 -14.19
CA LEU A 217 -6.34 -1.74 -13.03
C LEU A 217 -7.75 -2.17 -13.45
N TYR A 218 -8.44 -1.37 -14.27
CA TYR A 218 -9.78 -1.68 -14.75
C TYR A 218 -9.77 -2.95 -15.59
N GLU A 219 -8.89 -3.06 -16.57
CA GLU A 219 -8.79 -4.26 -17.41
C GLU A 219 -8.51 -5.53 -16.61
N ALA A 220 -7.71 -5.44 -15.56
CA ALA A 220 -7.40 -6.57 -14.68
C ALA A 220 -8.56 -6.95 -13.74
N HIS A 221 -9.38 -5.99 -13.29
CA HIS A 221 -10.28 -6.20 -12.15
C HIS A 221 -11.77 -5.83 -12.38
N HIS A 222 -12.16 -5.34 -13.56
CA HIS A 222 -13.55 -4.90 -13.82
C HIS A 222 -14.60 -6.02 -13.64
N ASN A 223 -14.21 -7.28 -13.84
CA ASN A 223 -15.08 -8.45 -13.63
C ASN A 223 -14.94 -9.08 -12.24
N ASP A 224 -14.09 -8.53 -11.37
CA ASP A 224 -13.91 -9.03 -10.01
C ASP A 224 -15.09 -8.57 -9.12
N PRO A 225 -15.87 -9.48 -8.51
CA PRO A 225 -16.95 -9.12 -7.59
C PRO A 225 -16.49 -8.28 -6.38
N ALA A 226 -15.22 -8.42 -5.98
CA ALA A 226 -14.64 -7.61 -4.92
C ALA A 226 -14.62 -6.12 -5.30
N LEU A 227 -14.51 -5.77 -6.59
CA LEU A 227 -14.49 -4.36 -7.01
C LEU A 227 -15.79 -3.65 -6.60
N GLN A 228 -16.94 -4.27 -6.88
CA GLN A 228 -18.23 -3.70 -6.48
C GLN A 228 -18.40 -3.71 -4.95
N THR A 229 -17.92 -4.76 -4.28
CA THR A 229 -17.97 -4.87 -2.82
C THR A 229 -17.20 -3.74 -2.13
N VAL A 230 -15.99 -3.45 -2.60
CA VAL A 230 -15.13 -2.37 -2.11
C VAL A 230 -15.75 -1.01 -2.46
N ALA A 231 -16.23 -0.82 -3.70
CA ALA A 231 -16.88 0.42 -4.11
C ALA A 231 -18.10 0.78 -3.24
N ASN A 232 -18.91 -0.21 -2.87
CA ASN A 232 -20.08 0.00 -2.00
C ASN A 232 -19.73 0.45 -0.57
N LYS A 233 -18.49 0.17 -0.12
CA LYS A 233 -17.98 0.58 1.19
C LYS A 233 -17.38 1.99 1.17
N ILE A 234 -17.25 2.63 0.02
CA ILE A 234 -16.73 3.99 -0.11
C ILE A 234 -17.83 5.02 0.13
N LYS A 235 -17.53 6.03 0.94
CA LYS A 235 -18.37 7.21 1.16
C LYS A 235 -17.54 8.48 1.02
N PHE A 236 -17.99 9.38 0.16
CA PHE A 236 -17.42 10.72 0.06
C PHE A 236 -18.09 11.64 1.08
N THR A 237 -17.31 12.40 1.84
CA THR A 237 -17.86 13.48 2.67
C THR A 237 -18.02 14.75 1.86
N GLN A 238 -18.95 15.60 2.27
CA GLN A 238 -19.07 16.95 1.72
C GLN A 238 -17.92 17.83 2.22
N SER A 239 -17.56 18.84 1.43
CA SER A 239 -16.59 19.89 1.78
C SER A 239 -17.25 20.98 2.59
#